data_AF-A0A124JX43-F1
#
_entry.id   AF-A0A124JX43-F1
#
_cell.length_a   1.000
_cell.length_b   1.000
_cell.length_c   1.000
_cell.angle_alpha   90.00
_cell.angle_beta   90.00
_cell.angle_gamma   90.00
#
_symmetry.space_group_name_H-M   'P 1'
#
loop_
_entity.id
_entity.type
_entity.pdbx_description
1 polymer ?
#
loop_
_entity_poly.entity_id
_entity_poly.type
_entity_poly.pdbx_seq_one_letter_code
_entity_poly.pdbx_strand_id
1 'polypeptide(L)'
;MAQAASRKDHPLSMRLPDADLAIIDRAAQLRGRSRTEFMRDAAVRAAEEAIMENTLIRVSPEGFEAFVAALDVPGKPVPAMVDVLKRAAPWEKAADQ
;
A
#
# COMPACT_ATOMS: atom_id res chain seq x y z
N MET A 1 -21.80 19.96 -0.31
CA MET A 1 -20.55 20.45 -0.90
C MET A 1 -19.43 20.13 0.07
N ALA A 2 -18.51 19.23 -0.29
CA ALA A 2 -17.43 18.80 0.61
C ALA A 2 -16.43 19.95 0.79
N GLN A 3 -16.18 20.33 2.03
CA GLN A 3 -15.24 21.38 2.39
C GLN A 3 -13.83 20.89 2.03
N ALA A 4 -13.16 21.57 1.09
CA ALA A 4 -11.75 21.35 0.82
C ALA A 4 -10.99 21.69 2.10
N ALA A 5 -10.50 20.67 2.80
CA ALA A 5 -9.63 20.84 3.95
C ALA A 5 -8.45 21.75 3.52
N SER A 6 -8.17 22.80 4.30
CA SER A 6 -7.07 23.70 3.95
C SER A 6 -5.77 22.91 3.93
N ARG A 7 -5.11 22.87 2.77
CA ARG A 7 -3.76 22.32 2.64
C ARG A 7 -2.82 23.24 3.40
N LYS A 8 -2.49 22.86 4.64
CA LYS A 8 -1.40 23.47 5.39
C LYS A 8 -0.11 22.82 4.93
N ASP A 9 0.61 23.49 4.04
CA ASP A 9 1.94 23.06 3.65
C ASP A 9 2.95 23.46 4.75
N HIS A 10 3.79 22.50 5.14
CA HIS A 10 4.84 22.71 6.13
C HIS A 10 6.22 22.65 5.45
N PRO A 11 7.11 23.64 5.65
CA PRO A 11 8.44 23.61 5.05
C PRO A 11 9.29 22.50 5.69
N LEU A 12 10.05 21.78 4.85
CA LEU A 12 11.01 20.76 5.28
C LEU A 12 12.42 21.24 4.92
N SER A 13 13.28 21.41 5.92
CA SER A 13 14.67 21.80 5.74
C SER A 13 15.58 20.61 6.05
N MET A 14 16.48 20.26 5.12
CA MET A 14 17.45 19.17 5.28
C MET A 14 18.77 19.54 4.62
N ARG A 15 19.86 18.92 5.10
CA ARG A 15 21.20 19.03 4.49
C ARG A 15 21.52 17.73 3.78
N LEU A 16 21.95 17.84 2.53
CA LEU A 16 22.35 16.72 1.69
C LEU A 16 23.76 16.98 1.15
N PRO A 17 24.62 15.96 1.08
CA PRO A 17 25.86 16.04 0.32
C PRO A 17 25.63 16.41 -1.14
N ASP A 18 26.57 17.12 -1.76
CA ASP A 18 26.48 17.53 -3.16
C ASP A 18 26.32 16.35 -4.11
N ALA A 19 26.96 15.21 -3.80
CA ALA A 19 26.85 13.99 -4.58
C ALA A 19 25.41 13.45 -4.61
N ASP A 20 24.72 13.46 -3.47
CA ASP A 20 23.34 12.98 -3.36
C ASP A 20 22.39 13.93 -4.10
N LEU A 21 22.60 15.24 -3.96
CA LEU A 21 21.84 16.26 -4.69
C LEU A 21 21.97 16.10 -6.21
N ALA A 22 23.18 15.81 -6.71
CA ALA A 22 23.42 15.61 -8.14
C ALA A 22 22.63 14.40 -8.69
N ILE A 23 22.57 13.30 -7.93
CA ILE A 23 21.79 12.12 -8.31
C ILE A 23 20.29 12.43 -8.30
N ILE A 24 19.80 13.13 -7.27
CA ILE A 24 18.39 13.53 -7.15
C ILE A 24 17.97 14.43 -8.31
N ASP A 25 18.79 15.43 -8.65
CA ASP A 25 18.51 16.33 -9.77
C ASP A 25 18.42 15.59 -11.09
N ARG A 26 19.36 14.65 -11.31
CA ARG A 26 19.33 13.83 -12.52
C ARG A 26 18.06 12.99 -12.59
N ALA A 27 17.64 12.39 -11.48
CA ALA A 27 16.42 11.59 -11.43
C ALA A 27 15.15 12.44 -11.65
N ALA A 28 15.09 13.63 -11.06
CA ALA A 28 13.99 14.57 -11.26
C ALA A 28 13.87 15.02 -12.72
N GLN A 29 15.01 15.35 -13.36
CA GLN A 29 15.07 15.69 -14.79
C GLN A 29 14.57 14.56 -15.68
N LEU A 30 15.00 13.31 -15.43
CA LEU A 30 14.55 12.14 -16.19
C LEU A 30 13.03 11.90 -16.06
N ARG A 31 12.43 12.32 -14.95
CA ARG A 31 10.99 12.23 -14.68
C ARG A 31 10.21 13.47 -15.13
N GLY A 32 10.88 14.50 -15.64
CA GLY A 32 10.25 15.77 -16.03
C GLY A 32 9.59 16.50 -14.85
N ARG A 33 10.11 16.34 -13.63
CA ARG A 33 9.56 16.96 -12.41
C ARG A 33 10.58 17.92 -11.80
N SER A 34 10.10 18.86 -10.99
CA SER A 34 11.00 19.67 -10.17
C SER A 34 11.66 18.82 -9.07
N ARG A 35 12.83 19.25 -8.58
CA ARG A 35 13.52 18.62 -7.44
C ARG A 35 12.57 18.44 -6.25
N THR A 36 11.82 19.49 -5.92
CA THR A 36 10.90 19.50 -4.77
C THR A 36 9.77 18.49 -4.93
N GLU A 37 9.15 18.41 -6.11
CA GLU A 37 8.10 17.42 -6.38
C GLU A 37 8.66 16.00 -6.33
N PHE A 38 9.80 15.76 -6.97
CA PHE A 38 10.45 14.45 -6.96
C PHE A 38 10.75 13.98 -5.53
N MET A 39 11.34 14.87 -4.70
CA MET A 39 11.67 14.56 -3.31
C MET A 39 10.41 14.34 -2.46
N ARG A 40 9.37 15.16 -2.64
CA ARG A 40 8.09 14.99 -1.93
C ARG A 40 7.49 13.63 -2.24
N ASP A 41 7.40 13.27 -3.52
CA ASP A 41 6.79 12.02 -3.96
C ASP A 41 7.59 10.81 -3.48
N ALA A 42 8.93 10.88 -3.58
CA ALA A 42 9.80 9.83 -3.08
C ALA A 42 9.66 9.63 -1.56
N ALA A 43 9.61 10.72 -0.78
CA ALA A 43 9.45 10.67 0.66
C ALA A 43 8.10 10.09 1.08
N VAL A 44 7.00 10.51 0.43
CA VAL A 44 5.66 9.97 0.71
C VAL A 44 5.62 8.49 0.39
N ARG A 45 6.12 8.08 -0.78
CA ARG A 45 6.16 6.68 -1.18
C ARG A 45 6.95 5.82 -0.20
N ALA A 46 8.14 6.26 0.21
CA ALA A 46 8.94 5.54 1.18
C ALA A 46 8.25 5.42 2.55
N ALA A 47 7.53 6.47 2.97
CA ALA A 47 6.74 6.43 4.20
C ALA A 47 5.55 5.45 4.09
N GLU A 48 4.85 5.44 2.96
CA GLU A 48 3.75 4.50 2.70
C GLU A 48 4.24 3.05 2.69
N GLU A 49 5.35 2.77 2.01
CA GLU A 49 5.99 1.44 2.00
C GLU A 49 6.35 0.99 3.43
N ALA A 50 6.97 1.85 4.22
CA ALA A 50 7.31 1.55 5.62
C ALA A 50 6.07 1.31 6.52
N ILE A 51 4.97 2.04 6.28
CA ILE A 51 3.69 1.81 6.99
C ILE A 51 3.09 0.47 6.59
N MET A 52 3.11 0.14 5.30
CA MET A 52 2.57 -1.11 4.78
C MET A 52 3.35 -2.32 5.30
N GLU A 53 4.68 -2.28 5.25
CA GLU A 53 5.54 -3.32 5.83
C GLU A 53 5.25 -3.58 7.31
N ASN A 54 4.84 -2.52 8.02
CA ASN A 54 4.58 -2.55 9.45
C ASN A 54 3.08 -2.47 9.79
N THR A 55 2.19 -2.87 8.88
CA THR A 55 0.75 -3.02 9.17
C THR A 55 0.55 -4.25 10.06
N LEU A 56 1.04 -4.10 11.30
CA LEU A 56 0.93 -5.05 12.40
C LEU A 56 -0.54 -5.22 12.73
N ILE A 57 -1.08 -6.40 12.45
CA ILE A 57 -2.36 -6.82 13.01
C ILE A 57 -2.13 -7.07 14.50
N ARG A 58 -2.46 -6.08 15.33
CA ARG A 58 -2.43 -6.22 16.78
C ARG A 58 -3.66 -7.01 17.22
N VAL A 59 -3.42 -8.15 17.85
CA VAL A 59 -4.44 -8.97 18.52
C VAL A 59 -4.09 -9.10 20.00
N SER A 60 -5.10 -9.37 20.84
CA SER A 60 -4.83 -9.76 22.23
C SER A 60 -4.15 -11.14 22.25
N PRO A 61 -3.47 -11.52 23.35
CA PRO A 61 -2.89 -12.86 23.49
C PRO A 61 -3.92 -13.97 23.21
N GLU A 62 -5.15 -13.82 23.69
CA GLU A 62 -6.23 -14.78 23.49
C GLU A 62 -6.69 -14.82 22.02
N GLY A 63 -6.75 -13.65 21.37
CA GLY A 63 -7.05 -13.56 19.95
C GLY A 63 -5.96 -14.21 19.08
N PHE A 64 -4.70 -14.14 19.51
CA PHE A 64 -3.59 -14.81 18.84
C PHE A 64 -3.68 -16.32 18.98
N GLU A 65 -3.91 -16.84 20.19
CA GLU A 65 -4.07 -18.28 20.43
C GLU A 65 -5.25 -18.85 19.64
N ALA A 66 -6.40 -18.16 19.63
CA ALA A 66 -7.56 -18.57 18.84
C ALA A 66 -7.27 -18.56 17.33
N PHE A 67 -6.50 -17.58 16.85
CA PHE A 67 -6.09 -17.51 15.45
C PHE A 67 -5.17 -18.67 15.06
N VAL A 68 -4.14 -18.97 15.86
CA VAL A 68 -3.24 -20.09 15.63
C VAL A 68 -4.00 -21.42 15.66
N ALA A 69 -4.86 -21.63 16.66
CA ALA A 69 -5.69 -22.83 16.75
C ALA A 69 -6.62 -22.99 15.54
N ALA A 70 -7.12 -21.89 14.96
CA ALA A 70 -7.92 -21.94 13.74
C ALA A 70 -7.10 -22.32 12.49
N LEU A 71 -5.82 -21.96 12.43
CA LEU A 71 -4.91 -22.32 11.33
C LEU A 71 -4.47 -23.79 11.38
N ASP A 72 -4.36 -24.38 12.58
CA ASP A 72 -3.94 -25.77 12.76
C ASP A 72 -5.03 -26.80 12.37
N VAL A 73 -6.28 -26.36 12.24
CA VAL A 73 -7.40 -27.21 11.85
C VAL A 73 -7.56 -27.21 10.32
N PRO A 74 -7.82 -28.36 9.67
CA PRO A 74 -8.11 -28.38 8.24
C PRO A 74 -9.29 -27.47 7.90
N GLY A 75 -9.13 -26.68 6.84
CA GLY A 75 -10.16 -25.78 6.35
C GLY A 75 -11.46 -26.53 6.06
N LYS A 76 -12.55 -26.12 6.72
CA LYS A 76 -13.88 -26.68 6.45
C LYS A 76 -14.52 -25.91 5.30
N PRO A 77 -15.09 -26.59 4.30
CA PRO A 77 -15.78 -25.91 3.22
C PRO A 77 -16.97 -25.13 3.77
N VAL A 78 -17.01 -23.83 3.48
CA VAL A 78 -18.19 -22.99 3.72
C VAL A 78 -19.03 -23.04 2.44
N PRO A 79 -20.26 -23.58 2.47
CA PRO A 79 -21.06 -23.80 1.25
C PRO A 79 -21.16 -22.55 0.35
N ALA A 80 -21.42 -21.39 0.95
CA ALA A 80 -21.49 -20.12 0.22
C ALA A 80 -20.16 -19.75 -0.47
N MET A 81 -19.00 -20.02 0.15
CA MET A 81 -17.69 -19.78 -0.49
C MET A 81 -17.43 -20.76 -1.62
N VAL A 82 -17.83 -22.02 -1.46
CA VAL A 82 -17.73 -23.04 -2.51
C VAL A 82 -18.57 -22.64 -3.72
N ASP A 83 -19.79 -22.16 -3.51
CA ASP A 83 -20.68 -21.72 -4.59
C ASP A 83 -20.12 -20.49 -5.32
N VAL A 84 -19.51 -19.55 -4.59
CA VAL A 84 -18.81 -18.40 -5.19
C VAL A 84 -17.62 -18.85 -6.03
N LEU A 85 -16.78 -19.76 -5.52
CA LEU A 85 -15.60 -20.24 -6.25
C LEU A 85 -15.95 -21.08 -7.48
N LYS A 86 -17.12 -21.73 -7.50
CA LYS A 86 -17.63 -22.48 -8.66
C LYS A 86 -18.24 -21.58 -9.75
N ARG A 87 -18.58 -20.33 -9.42
CA ARG A 87 -19.19 -19.41 -10.37
C ARG A 87 -18.12 -18.87 -11.32
N ALA A 88 -18.40 -18.93 -12.63
CA ALA A 88 -17.56 -18.27 -13.63
C ALA A 88 -17.36 -16.80 -13.27
N ALA A 89 -16.13 -16.32 -13.35
CA ALA A 89 -15.82 -14.96 -12.96
C ALA A 89 -16.53 -13.98 -13.91
N PRO A 90 -17.03 -12.82 -13.44
CA PRO A 90 -17.79 -11.89 -14.28
C PRO A 90 -17.05 -11.37 -15.54
N TRP A 91 -15.73 -11.53 -15.60
CA TRP A 91 -14.87 -11.13 -16.72
C TRP A 91 -14.42 -12.31 -17.59
N GLU A 92 -14.72 -13.55 -17.21
CA GLU A 92 -14.61 -14.70 -18.10
C GLU A 92 -15.77 -14.57 -19.08
N LYS A 93 -15.48 -14.01 -20.27
CA LYS A 93 -16.43 -14.00 -21.38
C LYS A 93 -16.97 -15.43 -21.52
N ALA A 94 -18.29 -15.58 -21.51
CA ALA A 94 -18.92 -16.84 -21.89
C ALA A 94 -18.23 -17.29 -23.18
N ALA A 95 -17.49 -18.40 -23.11
CA ALA A 95 -16.90 -19.00 -24.29
C ALA A 95 -18.04 -19.13 -25.29
N ASP A 96 -17.87 -18.44 -26.42
CA ASP A 96 -18.86 -18.33 -27.49
C ASP A 96 -19.50 -19.70 -27.75
N GLN A 97 -20.83 -19.75 -27.65
CA GLN A 97 -21.67 -20.77 -28.27
C GLN A 97 -22.54 -20.08 -29.31
#